data_AF-A0A2W5TKD2-F1
#
_entry.id   AF-A0A2W5TKD2-F1
#
_cell.length_a   1.000
_cell.length_b   1.000
_cell.length_c   1.000
_cell.angle_alpha   90.00
_cell.angle_beta   90.00
_cell.angle_gamma   90.00
#
_symmetry.space_group_name_H-M   'P 1'
#
loop_
_entity.id
_entity.type
_entity.pdbx_description
1 polymer ?
#
loop_
_entity_poly.entity_id
_entity_poly.type
_entity_poly.pdbx_seq_one_letter_code
_entity_poly.pdbx_strand_id
1 'polypeptide(L)'
;MKRFVLAVFAALCLASCADENGDPRTFDNNDLELAVGNSARMGCSCAFVMDMNDDYCRAWVKASPDVAKVSFDRVNKRVEASAFISWAATARYVDDKRGCVLE
;
A
#
# COMPACT_ATOMS: atom_id res chain seq x y z
N MET A 1 13.61 7.39 -48.29
CA MET A 1 13.61 8.58 -47.41
C MET A 1 12.43 8.61 -46.43
N LYS A 2 11.16 8.67 -46.86
CA LYS A 2 9.99 8.76 -45.95
C LYS A 2 9.93 7.70 -44.83
N ARG A 3 10.25 6.43 -45.13
CA ARG A 3 10.22 5.33 -44.13
C ARG A 3 11.33 5.43 -43.08
N PHE A 4 12.49 5.98 -43.47
CA PHE A 4 13.63 6.16 -42.57
C PHE A 4 13.36 7.31 -41.57
N VAL A 5 12.74 8.39 -42.04
CA VAL A 5 12.34 9.51 -41.19
C VAL A 5 11.30 9.08 -40.15
N LEU A 6 10.33 8.23 -40.55
CA LEU A 6 9.32 7.71 -39.62
C LEU A 6 9.92 6.82 -38.52
N ALA A 7 10.88 5.97 -38.88
CA ALA A 7 11.55 5.09 -37.93
C ALA A 7 12.40 5.88 -36.91
N VAL A 8 13.11 6.91 -37.38
CA VAL A 8 13.90 7.80 -36.51
C VAL A 8 12.99 8.58 -35.57
N PHE A 9 11.86 9.09 -36.05
CA PHE A 9 10.92 9.84 -35.21
C PHE A 9 10.28 8.94 -34.13
N ALA A 10 9.91 7.70 -34.49
CA ALA A 10 9.38 6.74 -33.52
C ALA A 10 10.41 6.35 -32.45
N ALA A 11 11.68 6.16 -32.83
CA ALA A 11 12.76 5.87 -31.89
C ALA A 11 13.02 7.04 -30.92
N LEU A 12 12.96 8.29 -31.42
CA LEU A 12 13.11 9.49 -30.59
C LEU A 12 11.94 9.66 -29.59
N CYS A 13 10.72 9.35 -29.98
CA CYS A 13 9.57 9.36 -29.07
C CYS A 13 9.69 8.30 -27.95
N LEU A 14 10.24 7.13 -28.25
CA LEU A 14 10.46 6.08 -27.24
C LEU A 14 11.60 6.44 -26.26
N ALA A 15 12.65 7.09 -26.75
CA ALA A 15 13.75 7.55 -25.91
C ALA A 15 13.36 8.70 -24.96
N SER A 16 12.37 9.53 -25.32
CA SER A 16 11.92 10.65 -24.47
C SER A 16 11.14 10.22 -23.22
N CYS A 17 10.73 8.94 -23.12
CA CYS A 17 10.04 8.41 -21.95
C CYS A 17 10.98 7.70 -20.97
N ALA A 18 12.22 7.44 -21.37
CA ALA A 18 13.23 6.83 -20.53
C ALA A 18 14.07 7.94 -19.91
N ASP A 19 13.55 8.58 -18.86
CA ASP A 19 14.39 9.40 -17.99
C ASP A 19 15.27 8.49 -17.13
N GLU A 20 16.36 7.99 -17.72
CA GLU A 20 17.36 7.17 -17.02
C GLU A 20 18.15 7.98 -15.97
N ASN A 21 17.96 9.31 -15.93
CA ASN A 21 18.63 10.24 -15.02
C ASN A 21 17.67 10.90 -14.00
N GLY A 22 16.40 10.51 -13.99
CA GLY A 22 15.46 10.96 -12.97
C GLY A 22 15.82 10.32 -11.64
N ASP A 23 15.92 11.11 -10.58
CA ASP A 23 16.04 10.56 -9.23
C ASP A 23 14.87 9.57 -9.02
N PRO A 24 15.15 8.30 -8.67
CA PRO A 24 14.09 7.36 -8.33
C PRO A 24 13.20 8.03 -7.29
N ARG A 25 11.87 7.91 -7.44
CA ARG A 25 10.97 8.35 -6.37
C ARG A 25 11.29 7.54 -5.13
N THR A 26 11.98 8.19 -4.20
CA THR A 26 12.27 7.62 -2.89
C THR A 26 11.10 7.94 -1.97
N PHE A 27 10.80 6.98 -1.10
CA PHE A 27 9.85 7.16 -0.02
C PHE A 27 10.64 7.12 1.28
N ASP A 28 10.37 8.06 2.17
CA ASP A 28 11.04 8.15 3.48
C ASP A 28 10.35 7.24 4.50
N ASN A 29 10.22 5.96 4.16
CA ASN A 29 9.63 4.94 5.02
C ASN A 29 10.36 3.62 4.85
N ASN A 30 10.69 2.97 5.96
CA ASN A 30 11.35 1.66 5.96
C ASN A 30 10.33 0.52 5.81
N ASP A 31 10.81 -0.70 5.57
CA ASP A 31 9.97 -1.88 5.35
C ASP A 31 9.04 -2.19 6.54
N LEU A 32 9.45 -1.91 7.79
CA LEU A 32 8.61 -2.13 8.97
C LEU A 32 7.45 -1.15 9.02
N GLU A 33 7.72 0.12 8.72
CA GLU A 33 6.69 1.16 8.64
C GLU A 33 5.67 0.84 7.54
N LEU A 34 6.15 0.40 6.37
CA LEU A 34 5.29 -0.06 5.28
C LEU A 34 4.46 -1.27 5.67
N ALA A 35 5.08 -2.28 6.32
CA ALA A 35 4.38 -3.47 6.76
C ALA A 35 3.27 -3.11 7.77
N VAL A 36 3.55 -2.24 8.74
CA VAL A 36 2.59 -1.79 9.75
C VAL A 36 1.43 -1.02 9.11
N GLY A 37 1.73 -0.01 8.28
CA GLY A 37 0.71 0.78 7.59
C GLY A 37 -0.17 -0.08 6.67
N ASN A 38 0.45 -1.01 5.94
CA ASN A 38 -0.27 -1.95 5.10
C ASN A 38 -1.16 -2.90 5.92
N SER A 39 -0.65 -3.47 7.01
CA SER A 39 -1.44 -4.37 7.87
C SER A 39 -2.65 -3.67 8.48
N ALA A 40 -2.53 -2.41 8.91
CA ALA A 40 -3.66 -1.62 9.39
C ALA A 40 -4.69 -1.37 8.28
N ARG A 41 -4.27 -0.80 7.15
CA ARG A 41 -5.18 -0.39 6.07
C ARG A 41 -5.86 -1.58 5.39
N MET A 42 -5.08 -2.61 5.06
CA MET A 42 -5.61 -3.82 4.44
C MET A 42 -6.43 -4.61 5.45
N GLY A 43 -6.01 -4.69 6.72
CA GLY A 43 -6.78 -5.35 7.77
C GLY A 43 -8.16 -4.73 7.93
N CYS A 44 -8.22 -3.39 7.96
CA CYS A 44 -9.47 -2.65 7.96
C CYS A 44 -10.33 -2.96 6.72
N SER A 45 -9.74 -2.97 5.53
CA SER A 45 -10.48 -3.24 4.29
C SER A 45 -11.04 -4.66 4.27
N CYS A 46 -10.27 -5.63 4.73
CA CYS A 46 -10.72 -7.01 4.88
C CYS A 46 -11.89 -7.14 5.84
N ALA A 47 -11.80 -6.49 7.00
CA ALA A 47 -12.81 -6.60 8.04
C ALA A 47 -14.11 -5.85 7.71
N PHE A 48 -14.03 -4.67 7.08
CA PHE A 48 -15.17 -3.76 6.96
C PHE A 48 -15.63 -3.48 5.53
N VAL A 49 -14.81 -3.73 4.52
CA VAL A 49 -15.19 -3.62 3.10
C VAL A 49 -15.50 -5.00 2.52
N MET A 50 -14.65 -5.99 2.82
CA MET A 50 -14.85 -7.36 2.35
C MET A 50 -15.70 -8.20 3.30
N ASP A 51 -16.00 -7.68 4.49
CA ASP A 51 -16.81 -8.32 5.54
C ASP A 51 -16.31 -9.73 5.94
N MET A 52 -14.99 -9.89 6.00
CA MET A 52 -14.36 -11.14 6.46
C MET A 52 -14.16 -11.11 7.98
N ASN A 53 -14.00 -12.28 8.60
CA ASN A 53 -13.72 -12.40 10.04
C ASN A 53 -12.26 -12.01 10.40
N ASP A 54 -12.03 -11.68 11.67
CA ASP A 54 -10.73 -11.17 12.15
C ASP A 54 -9.58 -12.14 11.94
N ASP A 55 -9.81 -13.45 12.11
CA ASP A 55 -8.76 -14.47 11.97
C ASP A 55 -8.31 -14.61 10.52
N TYR A 56 -9.26 -14.60 9.59
CA TYR A 56 -8.97 -14.56 8.16
C TYR A 56 -8.18 -13.29 7.81
N CYS A 57 -8.63 -12.13 8.28
CA CYS A 57 -7.97 -10.87 7.98
C CYS A 57 -6.56 -10.81 8.55
N ARG A 58 -6.34 -11.34 9.75
CA ARG A 58 -5.02 -11.44 10.37
C ARG A 58 -4.07 -12.32 9.57
N ALA A 59 -4.54 -13.47 9.08
CA ALA A 59 -3.75 -14.34 8.21
C ALA A 59 -3.48 -13.69 6.85
N TRP A 60 -4.45 -12.96 6.30
CA TRP A 60 -4.34 -12.32 4.99
C TRP A 60 -3.32 -11.18 4.95
N VAL A 61 -3.22 -10.37 6.01
CA VAL A 61 -2.31 -9.22 6.06
C VAL A 61 -0.92 -9.54 6.61
N LYS A 62 -0.66 -10.81 6.92
CA LYS A 62 0.60 -11.27 7.49
C LYS A 62 1.72 -11.14 6.45
N ALA A 63 2.67 -10.26 6.73
CA ALA A 63 3.90 -10.15 5.96
C ALA A 63 4.85 -11.33 6.25
N SER A 64 5.83 -11.54 5.36
CA SER A 64 6.96 -12.44 5.61
C SER A 64 8.25 -11.62 5.68
N PRO A 65 8.91 -11.50 6.85
CA PRO A 65 8.54 -12.09 8.15
C PRO A 65 7.32 -11.44 8.81
N ASP A 66 6.71 -12.17 9.75
CA ASP A 66 5.54 -11.69 10.52
C ASP A 66 5.96 -10.69 11.60
N VAL A 67 6.02 -9.42 11.22
CA VAL A 67 6.58 -8.34 12.05
C VAL A 67 5.51 -7.46 12.71
N ALA A 68 4.30 -7.41 12.16
CA ALA A 68 3.24 -6.51 12.60
C ALA A 68 2.18 -7.27 13.41
N LYS A 69 1.93 -6.81 14.64
CA LYS A 69 0.76 -7.22 15.43
C LYS A 69 -0.43 -6.36 15.03
N VAL A 70 -1.59 -6.98 14.83
CA VAL A 70 -2.83 -6.31 14.39
C VAL A 70 -3.91 -6.45 15.45
N SER A 71 -4.75 -5.43 15.65
CA SER A 71 -5.93 -5.46 16.53
C SER A 71 -7.14 -4.90 15.79
N PHE A 72 -8.30 -5.52 15.99
CA PHE A 72 -9.54 -5.15 15.30
C PHE A 72 -10.55 -4.63 16.32
N ASP A 73 -10.94 -3.36 16.17
CA ASP A 73 -12.04 -2.76 16.91
C ASP A 73 -13.27 -2.70 16.01
N ARG A 74 -14.11 -3.74 16.11
CA ARG A 74 -15.34 -3.87 15.33
C ARG A 74 -16.38 -2.79 15.66
N VAL A 75 -16.38 -2.28 16.90
CA VAL A 75 -17.36 -1.28 17.37
C VAL A 75 -17.06 0.07 16.73
N ASN A 76 -15.81 0.51 16.81
CA ASN A 76 -15.39 1.81 16.26
C ASN A 76 -14.95 1.74 14.79
N LYS A 77 -15.03 0.55 14.18
CA LYS A 77 -14.58 0.22 12.83
C LYS A 77 -13.12 0.64 12.55
N ARG A 78 -12.23 0.30 13.48
CA ARG A 78 -10.79 0.61 13.42
C ARG A 78 -9.95 -0.65 13.40
N VAL A 79 -8.79 -0.57 12.77
CA VAL A 79 -7.73 -1.56 12.86
C VAL A 79 -6.45 -0.87 13.22
N GLU A 80 -5.79 -1.36 14.26
CA GLU A 80 -4.49 -0.89 14.70
C GLU A 80 -3.45 -1.94 14.35
N ALA A 81 -2.30 -1.50 13.84
CA ALA A 81 -1.14 -2.35 13.63
C ALA A 81 0.09 -1.72 14.29
N SER A 82 0.99 -2.55 14.77
CA SER A 82 2.25 -2.11 15.37
C SER A 82 3.36 -3.12 15.14
N ALA A 83 4.59 -2.64 15.01
CA ALA A 83 5.80 -3.45 15.04
C ALA A 83 6.77 -2.81 16.04
N PHE A 84 7.33 -3.63 16.94
CA PHE A 84 8.19 -3.16 18.03
C PHE A 84 7.55 -2.00 18.83
N ILE A 85 8.35 -1.05 19.31
CA ILE A 85 7.89 0.13 20.08
C ILE A 85 7.74 1.36 19.18
N SER A 86 8.39 1.38 18.01
CA SER A 86 8.62 2.59 17.22
C SER A 86 7.62 2.79 16.06
N TRP A 87 6.91 1.74 15.63
CA TRP A 87 5.99 1.83 14.50
C TRP A 87 4.58 1.44 14.90
N ALA A 88 3.64 2.35 14.67
CA ALA A 88 2.22 2.11 14.84
C ALA A 88 1.47 2.81 13.71
N ALA A 89 0.40 2.18 13.24
CA ALA A 89 -0.53 2.77 12.29
C ALA A 89 -1.95 2.37 12.67
N THR A 90 -2.89 3.28 12.43
CA THR A 90 -4.31 3.02 12.60
C THR A 90 -5.02 3.29 11.30
N ALA A 91 -5.95 2.41 10.94
CA ALA A 91 -6.87 2.63 9.85
C ALA A 91 -8.31 2.60 10.37
N ARG A 92 -9.16 3.46 9.81
CA ARG A 92 -10.59 3.49 10.10
C ARG A 92 -11.41 3.38 8.83
N TYR A 93 -12.46 2.57 8.88
CA TYR A 93 -13.48 2.58 7.84
C TYR A 93 -14.35 3.83 8.00
N VAL A 94 -14.46 4.64 6.95
CA VAL A 94 -15.18 5.91 7.01
C VAL A 94 -16.58 5.82 6.40
N ASP A 95 -16.68 5.36 5.16
CA ASP A 95 -17.93 5.12 4.43
C ASP A 95 -17.68 4.29 3.16
N ASP A 96 -18.74 3.93 2.43
CA ASP A 96 -18.65 3.10 1.21
C ASP A 96 -17.88 3.76 0.06
N LYS A 97 -17.75 5.09 0.07
CA LYS A 97 -17.04 5.81 -0.99
C LYS A 97 -15.54 5.87 -0.74
N ARG A 98 -15.13 6.02 0.52
CA ARG A 98 -13.73 6.15 0.93
C ARG A 98 -13.11 4.83 1.37
N GLY A 99 -13.91 3.93 1.92
CA GLY A 99 -13.46 2.69 2.55
C GLY A 99 -12.59 2.97 3.77
N CYS A 100 -11.47 2.26 3.85
CA CYS A 100 -10.51 2.38 4.94
C CYS A 100 -9.39 3.38 4.64
N VAL A 101 -9.21 4.35 5.54
CA VAL A 101 -8.17 5.38 5.47
C VAL A 101 -7.20 5.20 6.64
N LEU A 102 -5.93 5.50 6.41
CA LEU A 102 -4.94 5.64 7.49
C LEU A 102 -5.16 6.97 8.23
N GLU A 103 -5.02 6.95 9.55
CA GLU A 103 -5.12 8.11 10.45
C GLU A 103 -3.75 8.64 10.86
#